data_AF-A0A934RJL2-F1
#
_entry.id   AF-A0A934RJL2-F1
#
_cell.length_a   1.000
_cell.length_b   1.000
_cell.length_c   1.000
_cell.angle_alpha   90.00
_cell.angle_beta   90.00
_cell.angle_gamma   90.00
#
_symmetry.space_group_name_H-M   'P 1'
#
loop_
_entity.id
_entity.type
_entity.pdbx_description
1 polymer ?
#
loop_
_entity_poly.entity_id
_entity_poly.type
_entity_poly.pdbx_seq_one_letter_code
_entity_poly.pdbx_strand_id
1 'polypeptide(L)'
;MNFLGQVIGFGWGSANESLDEPYQYDTIGNRITPFGRTTSYDGDGNRTAGVVPGATGAAGTEFEDVDGPDFAAATNLKWDGENRLVSLVVDGQTISYDYDYLGRRIKRTRSGTVFHYHYDGWNPLGLWVRTTLNRTWTWGLDLSGSPQGAGGVGGLLVAEIQSGGNAGENYPLYDGNGNVCQYLDSAGVLEARYEYDSFGRIVVNAGNSVRSTFRHRFSTKQRDEHTGLYYYGYRYYDPVTGRWPSRDP
;
A
#
# COMPACT_ATOMS: atom_id res chain seq x y z
N MET A 1 23.69 -5.13 1.64
CA MET A 1 23.29 -4.60 2.96
C MET A 1 24.49 -4.00 3.65
N ASN A 2 24.32 -3.06 4.59
CA ASN A 2 25.41 -2.60 5.48
C ASN A 2 25.58 -3.49 6.71
N PHE A 3 26.53 -3.16 7.59
CA PHE A 3 26.81 -3.91 8.83
C PHE A 3 25.63 -3.96 9.82
N LEU A 4 24.60 -3.13 9.63
CA LEU A 4 23.38 -3.10 10.43
C LEU A 4 22.22 -3.89 9.78
N GLY A 5 22.49 -4.61 8.69
CA GLY A 5 21.46 -5.36 7.95
C GLY A 5 20.52 -4.48 7.12
N GLN A 6 20.83 -3.19 6.93
CA GLN A 6 20.00 -2.28 6.15
C GLN A 6 20.24 -2.48 4.65
N VAL A 7 19.17 -2.44 3.87
CA VAL A 7 19.26 -2.45 2.40
C VAL A 7 19.86 -1.13 1.96
N ILE A 8 21.00 -1.17 1.27
CA ILE A 8 21.75 0.03 0.83
C ILE A 8 21.67 0.28 -0.68
N GLY A 9 21.02 -0.64 -1.39
CA GLY A 9 21.03 -0.74 -2.83
C GLY A 9 20.05 -1.81 -3.27
N PHE A 10 19.34 -1.58 -4.36
CA PHE A 10 18.66 -2.61 -5.14
C PHE A 10 19.18 -2.52 -6.57
N GLY A 11 19.51 -3.65 -7.21
CA GLY A 11 19.94 -3.68 -8.60
C GLY A 11 19.13 -4.67 -9.43
N TRP A 12 18.61 -4.20 -10.55
CA TRP A 12 17.98 -5.03 -11.57
C TRP A 12 19.10 -5.64 -12.39
N GLY A 13 19.21 -6.97 -12.49
CA GLY A 13 20.28 -7.66 -13.26
C GLY A 13 20.28 -7.41 -14.78
N SER A 14 19.76 -6.28 -15.25
CA SER A 14 19.87 -5.76 -16.61
C SER A 14 21.12 -4.89 -16.78
N ALA A 15 21.68 -4.84 -18.00
CA ALA A 15 22.87 -4.07 -18.36
C ALA A 15 22.74 -2.52 -18.23
N ASN A 16 21.69 -2.04 -17.57
CA ASN A 16 21.44 -0.62 -17.34
C ASN A 16 21.58 -0.31 -15.84
N GLU A 17 22.79 0.11 -15.44
CA GLU A 17 23.14 0.48 -14.05
C GLU A 17 22.37 1.73 -13.54
N SER A 18 21.54 2.37 -14.37
CA SER A 18 20.74 3.54 -13.98
C SER A 18 19.54 3.24 -13.08
N LEU A 19 19.19 1.96 -12.89
CA LEU A 19 18.11 1.51 -12.00
C LEU A 19 18.59 1.08 -10.62
N ASP A 20 19.88 1.23 -10.33
CA ASP A 20 20.43 0.92 -9.01
C ASP A 20 20.03 2.02 -8.01
N GLU A 21 19.27 1.66 -6.98
CA GLU A 21 18.75 2.63 -5.99
C GLU A 21 19.61 2.66 -4.72
N PRO A 22 20.57 3.59 -4.56
CA PRO A 22 21.31 3.72 -3.31
C PRO A 22 20.38 4.24 -2.21
N TYR A 23 20.37 3.56 -1.06
CA TYR A 23 19.63 3.99 0.11
C TYR A 23 20.58 4.50 1.20
N GLN A 24 20.26 5.67 1.72
CA GLN A 24 21.00 6.31 2.82
C GLN A 24 20.16 6.30 4.10
N TYR A 25 20.85 6.28 5.24
CA TYR A 25 20.25 6.25 6.56
C TYR A 25 20.97 7.24 7.46
N ASP A 26 20.22 7.84 8.39
CA ASP A 26 20.82 8.63 9.46
C ASP A 26 21.48 7.71 10.51
N THR A 27 22.14 8.32 11.50
CA THR A 27 22.91 7.59 12.52
C THR A 27 22.06 6.72 13.43
N ILE A 28 20.73 6.89 13.42
CA ILE A 28 19.78 6.09 14.20
C ILE A 28 18.93 5.18 13.31
N GLY A 29 19.27 5.07 12.03
CA GLY A 29 18.70 4.10 11.11
C GLY A 29 17.44 4.54 10.38
N ASN A 30 17.07 5.82 10.44
CA ASN A 30 15.97 6.30 9.61
C ASN A 30 16.45 6.55 8.18
N ARG A 31 15.74 6.01 7.18
CA ARG A 31 16.05 6.20 5.76
C ARG A 31 16.02 7.68 5.39
N ILE A 32 17.16 8.27 5.04
CA ILE A 32 17.23 9.66 4.58
C ILE A 32 16.60 9.68 3.19
N THR A 33 15.44 10.30 3.06
CA THR A 33 14.72 10.37 1.78
C THR A 33 15.56 11.15 0.77
N PRO A 34 15.88 10.61 -0.42
CA PRO A 34 16.75 11.25 -1.41
C PRO A 34 16.23 12.57 -2.02
N PHE A 35 15.06 13.08 -1.61
CA PHE A 35 14.23 13.96 -2.45
C PHE A 35 13.98 15.38 -1.89
N GLY A 36 14.75 15.87 -0.91
CA GLY A 36 14.55 17.22 -0.35
C GLY A 36 13.14 17.44 0.21
N ARG A 37 12.52 16.37 0.69
CA ARG A 37 11.11 16.25 1.02
C ARG A 37 10.89 16.55 2.51
N THR A 38 9.96 17.45 2.85
CA THR A 38 9.66 17.82 4.25
C THR A 38 8.33 17.24 4.73
N THR A 39 8.27 16.82 6.00
CA THR A 39 7.05 16.31 6.67
C THR A 39 6.90 16.98 8.03
N SER A 40 5.65 17.15 8.46
CA SER A 40 5.32 17.69 9.79
C SER A 40 4.65 16.63 10.65
N TYR A 41 4.87 16.72 11.96
CA TYR A 41 4.36 15.76 12.95
C TYR A 41 3.70 16.49 14.13
N ASP A 42 2.76 15.84 14.80
CA ASP A 42 2.22 16.29 16.08
C ASP A 42 3.13 15.89 17.26
N GLY A 43 2.70 16.24 18.48
CA GLY A 43 3.45 15.92 19.72
C GLY A 43 3.58 14.42 20.00
N ASP A 44 2.69 13.60 19.42
CA ASP A 44 2.70 12.14 19.54
C ASP A 44 3.54 11.49 18.43
N GLY A 45 4.12 12.29 17.53
CA GLY A 45 4.97 11.82 16.44
C GLY A 45 4.18 11.26 15.25
N ASN A 46 2.89 11.56 15.14
CA ASN A 46 2.09 11.22 13.97
C ASN A 46 2.18 12.32 12.92
N ARG A 47 2.26 11.92 11.65
CA ARG A 47 2.40 12.84 10.52
C ARG A 47 1.12 13.67 10.35
N THR A 48 1.24 14.99 10.35
CA THR A 48 0.10 15.93 10.21
C THR A 48 -0.05 16.49 8.80
N ALA A 49 1.02 16.45 8.00
CA ALA A 49 1.04 16.86 6.60
C ALA A 49 1.85 15.88 5.74
N GLY A 50 1.43 15.68 4.49
CA GLY A 50 2.13 14.87 3.51
C GLY A 50 3.48 15.46 3.13
N VAL A 51 4.13 14.78 2.19
CA VAL A 51 5.51 15.05 1.84
C VAL A 51 5.57 16.12 0.75
N VAL A 52 5.97 17.35 1.10
CA VAL A 52 6.07 18.44 0.12
C VAL A 52 7.46 18.42 -0.54
N PRO A 53 7.59 18.51 -1.88
CA PRO A 53 8.87 18.74 -2.53
C PRO A 53 9.45 20.08 -2.06
N GLY A 54 10.52 20.03 -1.27
CA GLY A 54 11.24 21.19 -0.78
C GLY A 54 12.49 21.48 -1.60
N ALA A 55 12.39 21.59 -2.93
CA ALA A 55 13.41 22.23 -3.77
C ALA A 55 12.90 22.44 -5.21
N THR A 56 12.94 23.69 -5.67
CA THR A 56 12.97 24.07 -7.09
C THR A 56 14.25 23.49 -7.69
N GLY A 57 14.20 22.34 -8.37
CA GLY A 57 15.42 21.83 -9.03
C GLY A 57 15.50 20.37 -9.47
N ALA A 58 14.48 19.54 -9.31
CA ALA A 58 14.48 18.19 -9.89
C ALA A 58 13.09 17.81 -10.41
N ALA A 59 12.66 18.51 -11.45
CA ALA A 59 11.62 18.00 -12.33
C ALA A 59 12.31 17.07 -13.35
N GLY A 60 11.94 15.79 -13.34
CA GLY A 60 12.40 14.77 -14.29
C GLY A 60 13.63 14.00 -13.81
N THR A 61 13.45 12.71 -13.51
CA THR A 61 13.83 11.59 -14.40
C THR A 61 13.46 10.26 -13.70
N GLU A 62 12.70 9.41 -14.38
CA GLU A 62 12.62 7.94 -14.26
C GLU A 62 12.04 7.24 -13.00
N PHE A 63 11.68 7.94 -11.92
CA PHE A 63 11.29 7.28 -10.65
C PHE A 63 9.91 7.67 -10.08
N GLU A 64 8.93 7.92 -10.95
CA GLU A 64 7.53 8.16 -10.56
C GLU A 64 6.83 6.83 -10.22
N ASP A 65 6.00 6.79 -9.17
CA ASP A 65 5.10 5.65 -8.93
C ASP A 65 4.19 5.51 -10.15
N VAL A 66 4.35 4.42 -10.90
CA VAL A 66 3.70 4.18 -12.19
C VAL A 66 2.17 4.11 -12.07
N ASP A 67 1.62 4.03 -10.85
CA ASP A 67 0.17 3.88 -10.61
C ASP A 67 -0.50 5.07 -9.88
N GLY A 68 0.24 6.12 -9.48
CA GLY A 68 -0.28 7.33 -8.81
C GLY A 68 -1.12 7.11 -7.52
N PRO A 69 -1.67 8.18 -6.92
CA PRO A 69 -0.96 9.38 -6.46
C PRO A 69 0.10 9.02 -5.39
N ASP A 70 1.12 9.85 -5.28
CA ASP A 70 2.10 9.80 -4.21
C ASP A 70 1.44 10.37 -2.92
N PHE A 71 1.58 9.69 -1.78
CA PHE A 71 1.12 10.18 -0.47
C PHE A 71 1.64 11.60 -0.16
N ALA A 72 2.68 12.03 -0.87
CA ALA A 72 3.15 13.41 -0.99
C ALA A 72 2.02 14.47 -1.08
N ALA A 73 0.94 14.20 -1.82
CA ALA A 73 -0.15 15.16 -2.01
C ALA A 73 -1.15 15.24 -0.84
N ALA A 74 -1.04 14.35 0.15
CA ALA A 74 -1.93 14.34 1.30
C ALA A 74 -1.71 15.55 2.22
N THR A 75 -2.79 16.16 2.68
CA THR A 75 -2.75 17.28 3.63
C THR A 75 -3.81 17.07 4.73
N ASN A 76 -3.68 17.82 5.83
CA ASN A 76 -4.67 17.82 6.92
C ASN A 76 -4.97 16.41 7.47
N LEU A 77 -3.91 15.66 7.77
CA LEU A 77 -4.03 14.34 8.37
C LEU A 77 -4.48 14.50 9.82
N LYS A 78 -5.49 13.73 10.21
CA LYS A 78 -6.07 13.74 11.55
C LYS A 78 -6.03 12.34 12.13
N TRP A 79 -5.60 12.26 13.37
CA TRP A 79 -5.46 11.04 14.13
C TRP A 79 -6.42 11.07 15.33
N ASP A 80 -6.94 9.91 15.73
CA ASP A 80 -7.69 9.79 16.98
C ASP A 80 -6.75 9.56 18.18
N GLY A 81 -7.32 9.48 19.38
CA GLY A 81 -6.56 9.26 20.62
C GLY A 81 -5.88 7.88 20.72
N GLU A 82 -6.12 6.99 19.77
CA GLU A 82 -5.46 5.68 19.65
C GLU A 82 -4.41 5.68 18.51
N ASN A 83 -3.99 6.87 18.04
CA ASN A 83 -3.03 7.06 16.95
C ASN A 83 -3.46 6.43 15.61
N ARG A 84 -4.77 6.34 15.34
CA ARG A 84 -5.31 5.85 14.05
C ARG A 84 -5.70 7.00 13.14
N LEU A 85 -5.35 6.89 11.86
CA LEU A 85 -5.67 7.92 10.86
C LEU A 85 -7.18 7.95 10.61
N VAL A 86 -7.88 9.00 11.04
CA VAL A 86 -9.34 9.11 10.89
C VAL A 86 -9.76 10.00 9.72
N SER A 87 -8.89 10.90 9.26
CA SER A 87 -9.18 11.74 8.10
C SER A 87 -7.91 12.26 7.46
N LEU A 88 -7.96 12.50 6.15
CA LEU A 88 -7.00 13.30 5.41
C LEU A 88 -7.65 13.97 4.20
N VAL A 89 -6.92 14.88 3.55
CA VAL A 89 -7.31 15.51 2.29
C VAL A 89 -6.30 15.11 1.20
N VAL A 90 -6.79 14.57 0.08
CA VAL A 90 -6.00 14.26 -1.12
C VAL A 90 -6.76 14.75 -2.34
N ASP A 91 -6.09 15.44 -3.26
CA ASP A 91 -6.68 16.04 -4.46
C ASP A 91 -7.90 16.94 -4.13
N GLY A 92 -7.82 17.68 -3.02
CA GLY A 92 -8.91 18.51 -2.52
C GLY A 92 -10.13 17.74 -1.97
N GLN A 93 -10.09 16.41 -1.96
CA GLN A 93 -11.15 15.55 -1.43
C GLN A 93 -10.80 15.06 -0.02
N THR A 94 -11.75 15.18 0.90
CA THR A 94 -11.62 14.55 2.22
C THR A 94 -11.90 13.06 2.11
N ILE A 95 -10.97 12.26 2.66
CA ILE A 95 -11.15 10.83 2.89
C ILE A 95 -11.19 10.64 4.40
N SER A 96 -12.23 9.98 4.90
CA SER A 96 -12.35 9.62 6.32
C SER A 96 -12.44 8.11 6.53
N TYR A 97 -12.04 7.66 7.71
CA TYR A 97 -11.98 6.26 8.10
C TYR A 97 -12.62 6.03 9.46
N ASP A 98 -13.38 4.93 9.58
CA ASP A 98 -13.88 4.45 10.86
C ASP A 98 -13.27 3.08 11.17
N TYR A 99 -13.00 2.84 12.46
CA TYR A 99 -12.36 1.63 12.96
C TYR A 99 -13.29 0.89 13.94
N ASP A 100 -13.13 -0.43 14.04
CA ASP A 100 -13.80 -1.21 15.09
C ASP A 100 -12.98 -1.26 16.39
N TYR A 101 -13.50 -2.00 17.38
CA TYR A 101 -12.87 -2.15 18.69
C TYR A 101 -11.54 -2.91 18.66
N LEU A 102 -11.22 -3.61 17.57
CA LEU A 102 -9.91 -4.25 17.37
C LEU A 102 -8.93 -3.30 16.66
N GLY A 103 -9.37 -2.12 16.21
CA GLY A 103 -8.57 -1.19 15.42
C GLY A 103 -8.56 -1.50 13.92
N ARG A 104 -9.44 -2.37 13.43
CA ARG A 104 -9.57 -2.66 11.99
C ARG A 104 -10.40 -1.59 11.30
N ARG A 105 -9.96 -1.13 10.13
CA ARG A 105 -10.68 -0.15 9.30
C ARG A 105 -11.93 -0.79 8.70
N ILE A 106 -13.09 -0.51 9.28
CA ILE A 106 -14.37 -1.05 8.82
C ILE A 106 -15.08 -0.15 7.81
N LYS A 107 -14.69 1.13 7.72
CA LYS A 107 -15.31 2.08 6.79
C LYS A 107 -14.31 3.08 6.22
N ARG A 108 -14.51 3.43 4.95
CA ARG A 108 -13.87 4.56 4.27
C ARG A 108 -14.95 5.40 3.58
N THR A 109 -14.89 6.72 3.71
CA THR A 109 -15.78 7.63 2.99
C THR A 109 -14.96 8.58 2.13
N ARG A 110 -15.29 8.70 0.83
CA ARG A 110 -14.67 9.66 -0.10
C ARG A 110 -15.73 10.24 -1.01
N SER A 111 -15.78 11.57 -1.12
CA SER A 111 -16.72 12.29 -2.00
C SER A 111 -18.17 11.79 -1.86
N GLY A 112 -18.60 11.54 -0.61
CA GLY A 112 -19.93 11.01 -0.29
C GLY A 112 -20.16 9.52 -0.60
N THR A 113 -19.20 8.82 -1.20
CA THR A 113 -19.26 7.37 -1.42
C THR A 113 -18.66 6.64 -0.23
N VAL A 114 -19.45 5.73 0.34
CA VAL A 114 -19.07 4.93 1.51
C VAL A 114 -18.64 3.54 1.06
N PHE A 115 -17.54 3.07 1.65
CA PHE A 115 -16.96 1.75 1.47
C PHE A 115 -16.99 1.03 2.81
N HIS A 116 -17.56 -0.16 2.89
CA HIS A 116 -17.62 -0.99 4.10
C HIS A 116 -16.76 -2.24 3.93
N TYR A 117 -15.88 -2.50 4.91
CA TYR A 117 -14.98 -3.63 4.93
C TYR A 117 -15.47 -4.65 5.97
N HIS A 118 -15.57 -5.91 5.54
CA HIS A 118 -15.93 -7.03 6.41
C HIS A 118 -14.73 -7.95 6.55
N TYR A 119 -14.54 -8.52 7.74
CA TYR A 119 -13.32 -9.22 8.11
C TYR A 119 -13.64 -10.58 8.75
N ASP A 120 -12.71 -11.52 8.55
CA ASP A 120 -12.52 -12.70 9.40
C ASP A 120 -11.12 -12.60 10.04
N GLY A 121 -11.07 -12.54 11.37
CA GLY A 121 -9.87 -12.14 12.09
C GLY A 121 -9.31 -10.82 11.55
N TRP A 122 -8.08 -10.82 11.05
CA TRP A 122 -7.44 -9.64 10.47
C TRP A 122 -7.52 -9.55 8.94
N ASN A 123 -8.11 -10.57 8.30
CA ASN A 123 -8.17 -10.67 6.84
C ASN A 123 -9.51 -10.12 6.33
N PRO A 124 -9.50 -9.15 5.38
CA PRO A 124 -10.74 -8.64 4.80
C PRO A 124 -11.37 -9.71 3.91
N LEU A 125 -12.65 -10.03 4.12
CA LEU A 125 -13.42 -10.98 3.30
C LEU A 125 -14.20 -10.30 2.18
N GLY A 126 -14.57 -9.03 2.36
CA GLY A 126 -15.30 -8.33 1.32
C GLY A 126 -15.39 -6.83 1.51
N LEU A 127 -15.71 -6.17 0.41
CA LEU A 127 -15.87 -4.74 0.28
C LEU A 127 -17.21 -4.43 -0.34
N TRP A 128 -18.04 -3.68 0.38
CA TRP A 128 -19.28 -3.13 -0.11
C TRP A 128 -19.07 -1.67 -0.47
N VAL A 129 -19.59 -1.27 -1.62
CA VAL A 129 -19.67 0.14 -2.01
C VAL A 129 -21.11 0.56 -1.86
N ARG A 130 -21.37 1.46 -0.92
CA ARG A 130 -22.72 1.78 -0.44
C ARG A 130 -23.40 0.50 0.06
N THR A 131 -24.37 -0.02 -0.67
CA THR A 131 -25.14 -1.24 -0.33
C THR A 131 -24.81 -2.43 -1.23
N THR A 132 -23.91 -2.26 -2.20
CA THR A 132 -23.62 -3.29 -3.21
C THR A 132 -22.29 -3.96 -2.91
N LEU A 133 -22.30 -5.29 -2.85
CA LEU A 133 -21.08 -6.09 -2.75
C LEU A 133 -20.22 -5.87 -4.00
N ASN A 134 -18.98 -5.41 -3.81
CA ASN A 134 -18.08 -4.99 -4.87
C ASN A 134 -16.89 -5.93 -5.05
N ARG A 135 -16.31 -6.41 -3.95
CA ARG A 135 -15.19 -7.37 -3.95
C ARG A 135 -15.36 -8.40 -2.84
N THR A 136 -14.88 -9.60 -3.08
CA THR A 136 -14.68 -10.64 -2.06
C THR A 136 -13.24 -11.14 -2.14
N TRP A 137 -12.76 -11.66 -1.02
CA TRP A 137 -11.43 -12.24 -0.90
C TRP A 137 -11.49 -13.52 -0.08
N THR A 138 -10.86 -14.57 -0.61
CA THR A 138 -10.73 -15.86 0.06
C THR A 138 -9.30 -16.04 0.52
N TRP A 139 -9.12 -16.43 1.77
CA TRP A 139 -7.80 -16.56 2.41
C TRP A 139 -7.53 -18.00 2.83
N GLY A 140 -6.26 -18.39 2.77
CA GLY A 140 -5.73 -19.67 3.23
C GLY A 140 -4.64 -19.48 4.27
N LEU A 141 -3.70 -20.41 4.32
CA LEU A 141 -2.51 -20.30 5.17
C LEU A 141 -1.57 -19.23 4.62
N ASP A 142 -1.09 -18.36 5.50
CA ASP A 142 -0.08 -17.37 5.17
C ASP A 142 1.34 -17.97 5.26
N LEU A 143 2.38 -17.17 5.01
CA LEU A 143 3.78 -17.63 5.03
C LEU A 143 4.22 -18.28 6.35
N SER A 144 3.51 -18.07 7.45
CA SER A 144 3.76 -18.77 8.72
C SER A 144 3.27 -20.22 8.75
N GLY A 145 2.51 -20.65 7.74
CA GLY A 145 1.81 -21.93 7.73
C GLY A 145 0.53 -21.93 8.60
N SER A 146 0.06 -20.76 9.04
CA SER A 146 -1.20 -20.58 9.76
C SER A 146 -2.05 -19.49 9.09
N PRO A 147 -3.36 -19.37 9.39
CA PRO A 147 -4.19 -18.38 8.69
C PRO A 147 -3.87 -16.90 9.02
N GLN A 148 -3.16 -16.61 10.13
CA GLN A 148 -2.84 -15.23 10.55
C GLN A 148 -1.45 -15.03 11.18
N GLY A 149 -0.58 -16.04 11.26
CA GLY A 149 0.72 -15.92 11.95
C GLY A 149 1.68 -14.92 11.30
N ALA A 150 1.55 -14.66 9.99
CA ALA A 150 2.20 -13.57 9.27
C ALA A 150 1.22 -12.44 8.93
N GLY A 151 0.06 -12.39 9.58
CA GLY A 151 -1.00 -11.42 9.32
C GLY A 151 -1.60 -11.54 7.91
N GLY A 152 -1.68 -12.76 7.36
CA GLY A 152 -2.24 -13.02 6.03
C GLY A 152 -1.26 -12.83 4.86
N VAL A 153 -0.01 -12.44 5.11
CA VAL A 153 1.00 -12.25 4.05
C VAL A 153 1.25 -13.56 3.30
N GLY A 154 1.04 -13.58 1.99
CA GLY A 154 1.11 -14.78 1.16
C GLY A 154 -0.11 -15.70 1.25
N GLY A 155 -1.14 -15.31 2.01
CA GLY A 155 -2.31 -16.15 2.29
C GLY A 155 -3.55 -15.85 1.45
N LEU A 156 -3.55 -14.86 0.56
CA LEU A 156 -4.71 -14.58 -0.30
C LEU A 156 -4.80 -15.66 -1.40
N LEU A 157 -5.94 -16.32 -1.53
CA LEU A 157 -6.16 -17.38 -2.52
C LEU A 157 -6.93 -16.89 -3.74
N VAL A 158 -7.94 -16.04 -3.51
CA VAL A 158 -8.81 -15.51 -4.57
C VAL A 158 -9.16 -14.06 -4.27
N ALA A 159 -9.07 -13.21 -5.28
CA ALA A 159 -9.68 -11.88 -5.30
C ALA A 159 -10.75 -11.84 -6.39
N GLU A 160 -12.00 -11.67 -5.99
CA GLU A 160 -13.12 -11.74 -6.92
C GLU A 160 -13.77 -10.37 -7.11
N ILE A 161 -14.00 -10.04 -8.38
CA ILE A 161 -14.75 -8.87 -8.81
C ILE A 161 -16.20 -9.29 -8.99
N GLN A 162 -17.09 -8.71 -8.21
CA GLN A 162 -18.46 -9.24 -8.04
C GLN A 162 -19.41 -8.85 -9.17
N SER A 163 -19.13 -7.78 -9.91
CA SER A 163 -20.02 -7.28 -10.95
C SER A 163 -19.31 -6.42 -11.99
N GLY A 164 -19.95 -6.22 -13.14
CA GLY A 164 -19.45 -5.47 -14.29
C GLY A 164 -18.78 -6.36 -15.35
N GLY A 165 -18.28 -5.75 -16.42
CA GLY A 165 -17.64 -6.48 -17.54
C GLY A 165 -16.36 -7.23 -17.18
N ASN A 166 -15.83 -7.01 -15.98
CA ASN A 166 -14.63 -7.63 -15.45
C ASN A 166 -14.94 -8.55 -14.25
N ALA A 167 -16.21 -8.97 -14.09
CA ALA A 167 -16.60 -9.85 -13.01
C ALA A 167 -15.92 -11.21 -13.15
N GLY A 168 -15.47 -11.78 -12.04
CA GLY A 168 -14.78 -13.05 -12.03
C GLY A 168 -13.74 -13.19 -10.93
N GLU A 169 -13.31 -14.44 -10.73
CA GLU A 169 -12.25 -14.82 -9.81
C GLU A 169 -10.87 -14.52 -10.41
N ASN A 170 -9.97 -14.00 -9.58
CA ASN A 170 -8.59 -13.75 -9.93
C ASN A 170 -7.66 -14.34 -8.87
N TYR A 171 -6.59 -14.98 -9.30
CA TYR A 171 -5.69 -15.76 -8.47
C TYR A 171 -4.34 -15.03 -8.35
N PRO A 172 -3.92 -14.62 -7.14
CA PRO A 172 -2.66 -13.94 -6.93
C PRO A 172 -1.47 -14.92 -7.00
N LEU A 173 -0.36 -14.46 -7.56
CA LEU A 173 0.93 -15.14 -7.54
C LEU A 173 1.94 -14.30 -6.76
N TYR A 174 2.85 -14.96 -6.05
CA TYR A 174 3.71 -14.34 -5.06
C TYR A 174 5.21 -14.47 -5.38
N ASP A 175 6.00 -13.51 -4.91
CA ASP A 175 7.42 -13.72 -4.68
C ASP A 175 7.67 -14.46 -3.34
N GLY A 176 8.95 -14.75 -3.06
CA GLY A 176 9.35 -15.45 -1.84
C GLY A 176 9.10 -14.68 -0.53
N ASN A 177 8.75 -13.39 -0.60
CA ASN A 177 8.44 -12.55 0.57
C ASN A 177 6.92 -12.31 0.73
N GLY A 178 6.09 -12.94 -0.11
CA GLY A 178 4.63 -12.80 -0.05
C GLY A 178 4.12 -11.48 -0.62
N ASN A 179 4.89 -10.81 -1.49
CA ASN A 179 4.37 -9.72 -2.31
C ASN A 179 3.59 -10.31 -3.48
N VAL A 180 2.42 -9.75 -3.81
CA VAL A 180 1.66 -10.20 -4.99
C VAL A 180 2.30 -9.65 -6.25
N CYS A 181 2.93 -10.51 -7.05
CA CYS A 181 3.58 -10.11 -8.30
C CYS A 181 2.64 -10.18 -9.50
N GLN A 182 1.64 -11.05 -9.49
CA GLN A 182 0.71 -11.19 -10.62
C GLN A 182 -0.69 -11.55 -10.14
N TYR A 183 -1.68 -11.30 -11.00
CA TYR A 183 -3.02 -11.89 -10.94
C TYR A 183 -3.33 -12.59 -12.26
N LEU A 184 -3.86 -13.80 -12.18
CA LEU A 184 -4.39 -14.54 -13.32
C LEU A 184 -5.92 -14.67 -13.20
N ASP A 185 -6.64 -14.68 -14.31
CA ASP A 185 -8.05 -15.06 -14.32
C ASP A 185 -8.25 -16.59 -14.21
N SER A 186 -9.51 -17.04 -14.21
CA SER A 186 -9.87 -18.47 -14.19
C SER A 186 -9.42 -19.30 -15.40
N ALA A 187 -9.05 -18.66 -16.50
CA ALA A 187 -8.47 -19.30 -17.68
C ALA A 187 -6.93 -19.29 -17.68
N GLY A 188 -6.30 -18.72 -16.65
CA GLY A 188 -4.85 -18.56 -16.54
C GLY A 188 -4.30 -17.38 -17.35
N VAL A 189 -5.14 -16.45 -17.80
CA VAL A 189 -4.74 -15.24 -18.52
C VAL A 189 -4.24 -14.20 -17.53
N LEU A 190 -3.12 -13.55 -17.86
CA LEU A 190 -2.53 -12.49 -17.04
C LEU A 190 -3.40 -11.24 -17.01
N GLU A 191 -3.92 -10.91 -15.83
CA GLU A 191 -4.73 -9.71 -15.60
C GLU A 191 -3.91 -8.54 -15.05
N ALA A 192 -2.93 -8.83 -14.19
CA ALA A 192 -2.03 -7.83 -13.62
C ALA A 192 -0.63 -8.38 -13.37
N ARG A 193 0.38 -7.53 -13.50
CA ARG A 193 1.78 -7.78 -13.12
C ARG A 193 2.33 -6.55 -12.40
N TYR A 194 2.87 -6.77 -11.21
CA TYR A 194 3.53 -5.77 -10.40
C TYR A 194 4.97 -6.15 -10.10
N GLU A 195 5.85 -5.17 -10.11
CA GLU A 195 7.18 -5.27 -9.54
C GLU A 195 7.39 -4.13 -8.55
N TYR A 196 8.18 -4.41 -7.51
CA TYR A 196 8.38 -3.51 -6.40
C TYR A 196 9.85 -3.17 -6.22
N ASP A 197 10.14 -1.96 -5.76
CA ASP A 197 11.42 -1.68 -5.13
C ASP A 197 11.52 -2.34 -3.73
N SER A 198 12.67 -2.17 -3.07
CA SER A 198 12.90 -2.77 -1.74
C SER A 198 11.95 -2.27 -0.64
N PHE A 199 11.28 -1.15 -0.87
CA PHE A 199 10.37 -0.51 0.08
C PHE A 199 8.91 -0.59 -0.37
N GLY A 200 8.59 -1.35 -1.42
CA GLY A 200 7.23 -1.59 -1.86
C GLY A 200 6.64 -0.52 -2.78
N ARG A 201 7.44 0.43 -3.30
CA ARG A 201 7.01 1.27 -4.42
C ARG A 201 6.86 0.41 -5.66
N ILE A 202 5.84 0.71 -6.44
CA ILE A 202 5.55 -0.04 -7.67
C ILE A 202 6.39 0.55 -8.79
N VAL A 203 7.31 -0.26 -9.33
CA VAL A 203 8.19 0.12 -10.44
C VAL A 203 7.72 -0.46 -11.77
N VAL A 204 6.92 -1.53 -11.74
CA VAL A 204 6.20 -2.05 -12.90
C VAL A 204 4.74 -2.24 -12.54
N ASN A 205 3.85 -1.78 -13.41
CA ASN A 205 2.41 -2.01 -13.34
C ASN A 205 1.87 -2.30 -14.75
N ALA A 206 1.78 -3.57 -15.08
CA ALA A 206 1.40 -4.06 -16.40
C ALA A 206 0.22 -5.02 -16.33
N GLY A 207 -0.31 -5.41 -17.48
CA GLY A 207 -1.49 -6.26 -17.62
C GLY A 207 -2.69 -5.52 -18.21
N ASN A 208 -3.85 -6.14 -18.12
CA ASN A 208 -5.08 -5.65 -18.74
C ASN A 208 -5.64 -4.42 -18.02
N SER A 209 -6.78 -3.92 -18.49
CA SER A 209 -7.45 -2.74 -17.93
C SER A 209 -7.88 -2.92 -16.48
N VAL A 210 -8.01 -4.16 -16.00
CA VAL A 210 -8.46 -4.48 -14.64
C VAL A 210 -7.35 -4.38 -13.59
N ARG A 211 -6.08 -4.28 -14.00
CA ARG A 211 -4.92 -4.29 -13.09
C ARG A 211 -4.97 -3.22 -12.00
N SER A 212 -5.55 -2.05 -12.26
CA SER A 212 -5.64 -1.00 -11.24
C SER A 212 -6.68 -1.32 -10.17
N THR A 213 -7.51 -2.37 -10.34
CA THR A 213 -8.57 -2.72 -9.39
C THR A 213 -8.11 -3.63 -8.25
N PHE A 214 -7.01 -4.37 -8.42
CA PHE A 214 -6.46 -5.23 -7.38
C PHE A 214 -5.70 -4.42 -6.34
N ARG A 215 -6.08 -4.59 -5.07
CA ARG A 215 -5.56 -3.79 -3.95
C ARG A 215 -4.51 -4.51 -3.12
N HIS A 216 -4.57 -5.84 -3.00
CA HIS A 216 -3.54 -6.60 -2.29
C HIS A 216 -2.29 -6.70 -3.17
N ARG A 217 -1.18 -6.09 -2.72
CA ARG A 217 0.04 -5.89 -3.49
C ARG A 217 1.27 -6.22 -2.65
N PHE A 218 2.14 -5.26 -2.33
CA PHE A 218 3.30 -5.45 -1.46
C PHE A 218 2.88 -6.02 -0.09
N SER A 219 3.58 -7.06 0.36
CA SER A 219 3.28 -7.86 1.56
C SER A 219 1.82 -8.33 1.63
N THR A 220 1.17 -8.57 0.49
CA THR A 220 -0.27 -8.90 0.39
C THR A 220 -1.18 -7.86 1.07
N LYS A 221 -0.70 -6.64 1.34
CA LYS A 221 -1.50 -5.60 2.02
C LYS A 221 -2.27 -4.76 1.02
N GLN A 222 -3.40 -4.20 1.47
CA GLN A 222 -4.23 -3.34 0.64
C GLN A 222 -3.55 -1.99 0.43
N ARG A 223 -3.16 -1.69 -0.82
CA ARG A 223 -2.79 -0.35 -1.25
C ARG A 223 -4.05 0.49 -1.45
N ASP A 224 -4.13 1.61 -0.76
CA ASP A 224 -5.18 2.59 -1.00
C ASP A 224 -4.88 3.37 -2.29
N GLU A 225 -5.85 3.38 -3.19
CA GLU A 225 -5.71 3.90 -4.56
C GLU A 225 -5.49 5.40 -4.65
N HIS A 226 -5.86 6.16 -3.60
CA HIS A 226 -5.80 7.62 -3.61
C HIS A 226 -4.58 8.11 -2.84
N THR A 227 -4.19 7.39 -1.79
CA THR A 227 -3.06 7.81 -0.95
C THR A 227 -1.76 7.10 -1.30
N GLY A 228 -1.82 5.96 -2.01
CA GLY A 228 -0.66 5.11 -2.24
C GLY A 228 -0.16 4.37 -1.00
N LEU A 229 -0.79 4.58 0.17
CA LEU A 229 -0.42 3.91 1.41
C LEU A 229 -0.88 2.46 1.43
N TYR A 230 -0.09 1.61 2.07
CA TYR A 230 -0.48 0.25 2.40
C TYR A 230 -1.12 0.19 3.80
N TYR A 231 -2.29 -0.42 3.91
CA TYR A 231 -2.95 -0.64 5.20
C TYR A 231 -2.53 -1.98 5.81
N TYR A 232 -1.80 -1.94 6.94
CA TYR A 232 -1.28 -3.10 7.65
C TYR A 232 -2.15 -3.51 8.87
N GLY A 233 -3.36 -2.95 9.01
CA GLY A 233 -4.21 -3.17 10.17
C GLY A 233 -4.05 -2.05 11.19
N TYR A 234 -2.98 -2.09 11.97
CA TYR A 234 -2.76 -1.06 13.00
C TYR A 234 -2.18 0.24 12.46
N ARG A 235 -1.39 0.17 11.39
CA ARG A 235 -0.72 1.34 10.80
C ARG A 235 -0.85 1.35 9.29
N TYR A 236 -0.70 2.54 8.73
CA TYR A 236 -0.45 2.72 7.31
C TYR A 236 1.05 2.76 7.05
N TYR A 237 1.50 2.15 5.97
CA TYR A 237 2.88 2.20 5.52
C TYR A 237 2.97 3.05 4.25
N ASP A 238 3.92 3.97 4.23
CA ASP A 238 4.22 4.81 3.09
C ASP A 238 5.43 4.22 2.32
N PRO A 239 5.20 3.57 1.16
CA PRO A 239 6.27 2.94 0.41
C PRO A 239 7.26 3.96 -0.16
N VAL A 240 6.83 5.22 -0.37
CA VAL A 240 7.67 6.24 -0.98
C VAL A 240 8.73 6.71 0.00
N THR A 241 8.34 6.97 1.25
CA THR A 241 9.31 7.28 2.31
C THR A 241 9.96 6.03 2.89
N GLY A 242 9.35 4.86 2.75
CA GLY A 242 9.79 3.62 3.37
C GLY A 242 9.57 3.64 4.89
N ARG A 243 8.54 4.36 5.36
CA ARG A 243 8.29 4.64 6.78
C ARG A 243 6.82 4.56 7.14
N TRP A 244 6.56 4.42 8.43
CA TRP A 244 5.22 4.53 9.03
C TRP A 244 4.90 6.00 9.31
N PRO A 245 3.75 6.55 8.86
CA PRO A 245 3.34 7.91 9.17
C PRO A 245 2.92 8.12 10.64
N SER A 246 2.63 7.05 11.38
CA SER A 246 2.36 7.08 12.81
C SER A 246 3.37 6.24 13.59
N ARG A 247 3.49 6.52 14.90
CA ARG A 247 4.27 5.68 15.82
C ARG A 247 3.65 4.29 15.97
N ASP A 248 4.45 3.36 16.46
CA ASP A 248 3.91 2.06 16.91
C ASP A 248 2.90 2.29 18.05
N PRO A 249 1.70 1.66 18.01
CA PRO A 249 0.73 1.70 19.10
C PRO A 249 1.27 1.19 20.44
#